data_AF-A0A354PEP4-F1
#
_entry.id   AF-A0A354PEP4-F1
#
_cell.length_a   1.000
_cell.length_b   1.000
_cell.length_c   1.000
_cell.angle_alpha   90.00
_cell.angle_beta   90.00
_cell.angle_gamma   90.00
#
_symmetry.space_group_name_H-M   'P 1'
#
loop_
_entity.id
_entity.type
_entity.pdbx_description
1 polymer ?
#
loop_
_entity_poly.entity_id
_entity_poly.type
_entity_poly.pdbx_seq_one_letter_code
_entity_poly.pdbx_strand_id
1 'polypeptide(L)'
;QPGSGWGRSSEEDENRRSVYIHVKRSLLTPLLSAFDLPEPDRSCEARFTTLQPGQALALLNGDFIHQQASRLAAAIEADTIQDDGEIVRRAIRTVLAREATASEIAEAVELMSELRELHKLSRRNSIDLFCLTVLNWNEFAFLD
;
A
#
# COMPACT_ATOMS: atom_id res chain seq x y z
N GLN A 1 -26.77 14.65 -6.33
CA GLN A 1 -25.87 13.49 -6.16
C GLN A 1 -24.83 13.81 -5.09
N PRO A 2 -24.46 12.86 -4.22
CA PRO A 2 -23.34 13.06 -3.29
C PRO A 2 -22.09 13.51 -4.08
N GLY A 3 -21.42 14.57 -3.63
CA GLY A 3 -20.23 15.13 -4.30
C GLY A 3 -20.47 16.17 -5.41
N SER A 4 -21.73 16.47 -5.77
CA SER A 4 -22.02 17.53 -6.75
C SER A 4 -21.58 18.91 -6.23
N GLY A 5 -20.80 19.65 -7.02
CA GLY A 5 -20.32 21.00 -6.72
C GLY A 5 -18.96 21.10 -6.01
N TRP A 6 -18.30 19.97 -5.70
CA TRP A 6 -17.00 19.95 -5.01
C TRP A 6 -15.79 19.96 -5.97
N GLY A 7 -16.01 19.78 -7.27
CA GLY A 7 -14.93 19.71 -8.26
C GLY A 7 -14.10 18.42 -8.12
N ARG A 8 -12.95 18.39 -8.79
CA ARG A 8 -11.90 17.37 -8.60
C ARG A 8 -10.66 18.08 -8.07
N SER A 9 -10.00 17.45 -7.09
CA SER A 9 -8.71 17.93 -6.61
C SER A 9 -7.67 17.88 -7.72
N SER A 10 -6.66 18.72 -7.63
CA SER A 10 -5.46 18.60 -8.46
C SER A 10 -4.70 17.31 -8.11
N GLU A 11 -3.85 16.80 -8.99
CA GLU A 11 -3.01 15.63 -8.65
C GLU A 11 -2.11 15.91 -7.43
N GLU A 12 -1.62 17.14 -7.28
CA GLU A 12 -0.84 17.56 -6.11
C GLU A 12 -1.66 17.46 -4.82
N ASP A 13 -2.92 17.90 -4.83
CA ASP A 13 -3.81 17.83 -3.68
C ASP A 13 -4.29 16.40 -3.37
N GLU A 14 -4.43 15.54 -4.38
CA GLU A 14 -4.76 14.12 -4.20
C GLU A 14 -3.63 13.34 -3.51
N ASN A 15 -2.36 13.74 -3.74
CA ASN A 15 -1.17 13.07 -3.18
C ASN A 15 -0.74 13.61 -1.80
N ARG A 16 -1.71 14.03 -0.97
CA ARG A 16 -1.46 14.53 0.39
C ARG A 16 -1.94 13.53 1.44
N ARG A 17 -1.45 13.70 2.68
CA ARG A 17 -1.90 12.89 3.83
C ARG A 17 -3.42 13.00 4.01
N SER A 18 -4.06 11.90 4.43
CA SER A 18 -5.52 11.82 4.58
C SER A 18 -6.13 12.88 5.52
N VAL A 19 -5.34 13.45 6.43
CA VAL A 19 -5.73 14.58 7.30
C VAL A 19 -6.16 15.84 6.53
N TYR A 20 -5.76 15.98 5.28
CA TYR A 20 -6.13 17.10 4.41
C TYR A 20 -7.38 16.83 3.54
N ILE A 21 -7.95 15.63 3.61
CA ILE A 21 -9.13 15.28 2.82
C ILE A 21 -10.34 16.00 3.42
N HIS A 22 -11.04 16.76 2.57
CA HIS A 22 -12.32 17.34 2.94
C HIS A 22 -13.37 16.23 2.98
N VAL A 23 -14.01 16.02 4.13
CA VAL A 23 -15.02 14.98 4.32
C VAL A 23 -16.39 15.61 4.46
N LYS A 24 -17.35 15.17 3.63
CA LYS A 24 -18.78 15.43 3.87
C LYS A 24 -19.33 14.28 4.70
N ARG A 25 -20.07 14.58 5.77
CA ARG A 25 -20.60 13.55 6.70
C ARG A 25 -21.35 12.40 6.00
N SER A 26 -22.01 12.68 4.87
CA SER A 26 -22.78 11.71 4.09
C SER A 26 -21.98 11.02 2.97
N LEU A 27 -20.69 11.31 2.83
CA LEU A 27 -19.84 10.81 1.75
C LEU A 27 -18.41 10.65 2.28
N LEU A 28 -18.17 9.50 2.91
CA LEU A 28 -16.86 9.12 3.42
C LEU A 28 -16.02 8.49 2.30
N THR A 29 -14.70 8.60 2.40
CA THR A 29 -13.76 7.92 1.49
C THR A 29 -13.84 6.41 1.74
N PRO A 30 -14.17 5.57 0.73
CA PRO A 30 -14.36 4.14 0.94
C PRO A 30 -13.15 3.43 1.55
N LEU A 31 -11.93 3.78 1.11
CA LEU A 31 -10.71 3.23 1.69
C LEU A 31 -10.59 3.60 3.18
N LEU A 32 -10.74 4.87 3.53
CA LEU A 32 -10.62 5.27 4.94
C LEU A 32 -11.73 4.65 5.81
N SER A 33 -12.96 4.55 5.29
CA SER A 33 -14.06 3.88 5.98
C SER A 33 -13.79 2.40 6.25
N ALA A 34 -13.14 1.68 5.32
CA ALA A 34 -12.72 0.30 5.55
C ALA A 34 -11.64 0.21 6.65
N PHE A 35 -10.86 1.27 6.86
CA PHE A 35 -9.74 1.36 7.82
C PHE A 35 -10.09 2.15 9.09
N ASP A 36 -11.34 2.03 9.54
CA ASP A 36 -11.86 2.57 10.80
C ASP A 36 -11.70 4.10 10.93
N LEU A 37 -11.95 4.84 9.84
CA LEU A 37 -12.08 6.31 9.89
C LEU A 37 -13.12 6.69 10.95
N PRO A 38 -12.80 7.62 11.88
CA PRO A 38 -13.74 8.04 12.91
C PRO A 38 -14.99 8.70 12.32
N GLU A 39 -16.12 8.50 13.01
CA GLU A 39 -17.39 9.15 12.68
C GLU A 39 -17.28 10.69 12.79
N PRO A 40 -17.56 11.47 11.73
CA PRO A 40 -17.36 12.93 11.76
C PRO A 40 -18.32 13.72 12.67
N ASP A 41 -19.29 13.07 13.28
CA ASP A 41 -20.29 13.63 14.19
C ASP A 41 -20.04 13.26 15.67
N ARG A 42 -19.01 12.44 15.96
CA ARG A 42 -18.62 12.06 17.31
C ARG A 42 -17.14 12.31 17.57
N SER A 43 -16.82 12.60 18.83
CA SER A 43 -15.41 12.62 19.25
C SER A 43 -14.87 11.19 19.28
N CYS A 44 -13.63 11.01 18.84
CA CYS A 44 -12.92 9.75 18.89
C CYS A 44 -11.60 10.00 19.62
N GLU A 45 -11.49 9.49 20.83
CA GLU A 45 -10.37 9.73 21.75
C GLU A 45 -9.12 8.94 21.41
N ALA A 46 -9.26 7.81 20.71
CA ALA A 46 -8.17 6.94 20.35
C ALA A 46 -8.48 6.13 19.09
N ARG A 47 -7.43 5.78 18.35
CA ARG A 47 -7.53 4.81 17.25
C ARG A 47 -7.31 3.41 17.82
N PHE A 48 -8.29 2.53 17.67
CA PHE A 48 -8.14 1.13 18.04
C PHE A 48 -7.32 0.39 16.99
N THR A 49 -6.46 -0.52 17.43
CA THR A 49 -5.76 -1.44 16.53
C THR A 49 -6.74 -2.52 16.07
N THR A 50 -7.03 -2.54 14.78
CA THR A 50 -7.92 -3.53 14.14
C THR A 50 -7.11 -4.37 13.17
N LEU A 51 -7.33 -5.70 13.19
CA LEU A 51 -6.77 -6.65 12.23
C LEU A 51 -7.91 -7.47 11.61
N GLN A 52 -8.74 -6.81 10.83
CA GLN A 52 -9.85 -7.50 10.16
C GLN A 52 -9.41 -8.09 8.83
N PRO A 53 -9.74 -9.37 8.52
CA PRO A 53 -9.43 -9.96 7.22
C PRO A 53 -9.97 -9.16 6.03
N GLY A 54 -11.10 -8.48 6.20
CA GLY A 54 -11.67 -7.61 5.18
C GLY A 54 -10.79 -6.41 4.83
N GLN A 55 -10.03 -5.88 5.79
CA GLN A 55 -9.08 -4.79 5.57
C GLN A 55 -7.89 -5.25 4.72
N ALA A 56 -7.30 -6.41 5.05
CA ALA A 56 -6.24 -7.01 4.25
C ALA A 56 -6.71 -7.31 2.81
N LEU A 57 -7.93 -7.86 2.66
CA LEU A 57 -8.50 -8.13 1.35
C LEU A 57 -8.76 -6.84 0.56
N ALA A 58 -9.17 -5.76 1.23
CA ALA A 58 -9.39 -4.46 0.59
C ALA A 58 -8.09 -3.84 0.07
N LEU A 59 -6.96 -4.01 0.78
CA LEU A 59 -5.65 -3.57 0.29
C LEU A 59 -5.16 -4.42 -0.88
N LEU A 60 -5.30 -5.75 -0.78
CA LEU A 60 -4.85 -6.68 -1.82
C LEU A 60 -5.58 -6.47 -3.15
N ASN A 61 -6.86 -6.11 -3.12
CA ASN A 61 -7.69 -5.93 -4.32
C ASN A 61 -7.93 -4.46 -4.70
N GLY A 62 -7.41 -3.50 -3.93
CA GLY A 62 -7.71 -2.09 -4.12
C GLY A 62 -6.82 -1.44 -5.18
N ASP A 63 -7.42 -0.87 -6.23
CA ASP A 63 -6.71 -0.16 -7.31
C ASP A 63 -5.72 0.88 -6.79
N PHE A 64 -6.08 1.59 -5.72
CA PHE A 64 -5.21 2.59 -5.10
C PHE A 64 -3.89 1.99 -4.62
N ILE A 65 -3.93 0.84 -3.95
CA ILE A 65 -2.71 0.21 -3.40
C ILE A 65 -1.88 -0.42 -4.53
N HIS A 66 -2.51 -0.99 -5.56
CA HIS A 66 -1.79 -1.44 -6.76
C HIS A 66 -1.04 -0.27 -7.44
N GLN A 67 -1.66 0.90 -7.52
CA GLN A 67 -0.98 2.11 -8.02
C GLN A 67 0.17 2.53 -7.12
N GLN A 68 0.00 2.48 -5.78
CA GLN A 68 1.09 2.79 -4.85
C GLN A 68 2.23 1.77 -4.96
N ALA A 69 1.94 0.49 -5.17
CA ALA A 69 2.94 -0.55 -5.36
C ALA A 69 3.78 -0.30 -6.62
N SER A 70 3.12 0.06 -7.73
CA SER A 70 3.84 0.42 -8.97
C SER A 70 4.66 1.71 -8.81
N ARG A 71 4.13 2.71 -8.09
CA ARG A 71 4.88 3.93 -7.73
C ARG A 71 6.08 3.63 -6.83
N LEU A 72 5.95 2.71 -5.87
CA LEU A 72 7.06 2.27 -5.02
C LEU A 72 8.16 1.61 -5.85
N ALA A 73 7.79 0.66 -6.72
CA ALA A 73 8.74 0.00 -7.61
C ALA A 73 9.44 0.99 -8.57
N ALA A 74 8.76 2.05 -9.00
CA ALA A 74 9.39 3.13 -9.75
C ALA A 74 10.33 3.99 -8.88
N ALA A 75 9.92 4.34 -7.66
CA ALA A 75 10.68 5.17 -6.74
C ALA A 75 12.00 4.52 -6.28
N ILE A 76 12.05 3.20 -6.18
CA ILE A 76 13.29 2.46 -5.88
C ILE A 76 14.15 2.18 -7.12
N GLU A 77 13.74 2.68 -8.29
CA GLU A 77 14.37 2.48 -9.59
C GLU A 77 14.48 0.99 -9.98
N ALA A 78 13.47 0.18 -9.68
CA ALA A 78 13.55 -1.28 -9.82
C ALA A 78 13.90 -1.76 -11.25
N ASP A 79 13.55 -0.97 -12.27
CA ASP A 79 13.84 -1.29 -13.68
C ASP A 79 15.32 -1.15 -14.04
N THR A 80 16.10 -0.41 -13.27
CA THR A 80 17.56 -0.26 -13.47
C THR A 80 18.35 -1.35 -12.73
N ILE A 81 17.72 -2.03 -11.76
CA ILE A 81 18.35 -3.02 -10.89
C ILE A 81 18.22 -4.40 -11.52
N GLN A 82 19.33 -5.12 -11.67
CA GLN A 82 19.35 -6.49 -12.19
C GLN A 82 19.19 -7.55 -11.09
N ASP A 83 19.68 -7.28 -9.89
CA ASP A 83 19.56 -8.17 -8.73
C ASP A 83 18.20 -8.01 -8.04
N ASP A 84 17.35 -9.04 -8.13
CA ASP A 84 16.07 -9.07 -7.44
C ASP A 84 16.23 -8.95 -5.91
N GLY A 85 17.33 -9.43 -5.33
CA GLY A 85 17.59 -9.29 -3.90
C GLY A 85 17.80 -7.83 -3.47
N GLU A 86 18.41 -7.02 -4.33
CA GLU A 86 18.57 -5.58 -4.09
C GLU A 86 17.24 -4.82 -4.19
N ILE A 87 16.35 -5.25 -5.08
CA ILE A 87 14.98 -4.72 -5.15
C ILE A 87 14.24 -4.98 -3.83
N VAL A 88 14.35 -6.21 -3.30
CA VAL A 88 13.73 -6.59 -2.02
C VAL A 88 14.23 -5.72 -0.88
N ARG A 89 15.56 -5.55 -0.75
CA ARG A 89 16.16 -4.70 0.28
C ARG A 89 15.65 -3.27 0.20
N ARG A 90 15.60 -2.69 -1.01
CA ARG A 90 15.14 -1.30 -1.20
C ARG A 90 13.67 -1.14 -0.90
N ALA A 91 12.80 -2.06 -1.33
CA ALA A 91 11.38 -2.00 -1.06
C ALA A 91 11.09 -2.06 0.45
N ILE A 92 11.65 -3.07 1.14
CA ILE A 92 11.50 -3.25 2.59
C ILE A 92 12.06 -2.04 3.34
N ARG A 93 13.26 -1.56 3.00
CA ARG A 93 13.83 -0.37 3.66
C ARG A 93 12.99 0.89 3.44
N THR A 94 12.44 1.06 2.23
CA THR A 94 11.63 2.25 1.89
C THR A 94 10.29 2.24 2.63
N VAL A 95 9.63 1.09 2.72
CA VAL A 95 8.34 0.98 3.39
C VAL A 95 8.52 0.90 4.90
N LEU A 96 9.25 -0.11 5.38
CA LEU A 96 9.35 -0.52 6.79
C LEU A 96 10.46 0.19 7.57
N ALA A 97 11.30 1.00 6.91
CA ALA A 97 12.41 1.72 7.52
C ALA A 97 13.41 0.83 8.30
N ARG A 98 13.53 -0.45 7.91
CA ARG A 98 14.50 -1.41 8.46
C ARG A 98 15.17 -2.23 7.36
N GLU A 99 16.24 -2.95 7.72
CA GLU A 99 16.87 -3.89 6.81
C GLU A 99 16.00 -5.14 6.60
N ALA A 100 16.06 -5.67 5.38
CA ALA A 100 15.49 -6.97 5.06
C ALA A 100 16.33 -8.08 5.68
N THR A 101 15.67 -9.09 6.26
CA THR A 101 16.34 -10.29 6.75
C THR A 101 16.74 -11.19 5.59
N ALA A 102 17.65 -12.14 5.84
CA ALA A 102 18.04 -13.11 4.82
C ALA A 102 16.86 -14.00 4.36
N SER A 103 15.93 -14.34 5.27
CA SER A 103 14.73 -15.12 4.94
C SER A 103 13.80 -14.33 4.02
N GLU A 104 13.52 -13.07 4.37
CA GLU A 104 12.66 -12.20 3.57
C GLU A 104 13.20 -12.00 2.15
N ILE A 105 14.52 -11.85 2.00
CA ILE A 105 15.16 -11.75 0.68
C ILE A 105 14.97 -13.04 -0.10
N ALA A 106 15.22 -14.20 0.52
CA ALA A 106 15.10 -15.49 -0.15
C ALA A 106 13.64 -15.75 -0.60
N GLU A 107 12.69 -15.60 0.31
CA GLU A 107 11.25 -15.83 0.05
C GLU A 107 10.69 -14.87 -1.00
N ALA A 108 11.07 -13.59 -0.96
CA ALA A 108 10.60 -12.61 -1.92
C ALA A 108 11.19 -12.82 -3.33
N VAL A 109 12.46 -13.23 -3.42
CA VAL A 109 13.08 -13.57 -4.71
C VAL A 109 12.43 -14.82 -5.29
N GLU A 110 12.15 -15.83 -4.46
CA GLU A 110 11.43 -17.03 -4.87
C GLU A 110 10.02 -16.69 -5.39
N LEU A 111 9.25 -15.89 -4.64
CA LEU A 111 7.94 -15.40 -5.04
C LEU A 111 7.98 -14.70 -6.41
N MET A 112 8.91 -13.75 -6.59
CA MET A 112 9.04 -13.04 -7.87
C MET A 112 9.41 -13.99 -9.02
N SER A 113 10.21 -15.02 -8.75
CA SER A 113 10.55 -16.05 -9.73
C SER A 113 9.31 -16.89 -10.11
N GLU A 114 8.56 -17.37 -9.11
CA GLU A 114 7.33 -18.13 -9.30
C GLU A 114 6.29 -17.35 -10.13
N LEU A 115 6.10 -16.06 -9.83
CA LEU A 115 5.21 -15.18 -10.57
C LEU A 115 5.60 -15.07 -12.06
N ARG A 116 6.89 -15.06 -12.38
CA ARG A 116 7.37 -15.03 -13.77
C ARG A 116 7.24 -16.39 -14.45
N GLU A 117 7.58 -17.47 -13.75
CA GLU A 117 7.68 -18.80 -14.33
C GLU A 117 6.33 -19.49 -14.46
N LEU A 118 5.52 -19.50 -13.39
CA LEU A 118 4.23 -20.18 -13.32
C LEU A 118 3.12 -19.32 -13.93
N HIS A 119 3.09 -18.04 -13.57
CA HIS A 119 2.03 -17.12 -13.99
C HIS A 119 2.38 -16.30 -15.24
N LYS A 120 3.57 -16.50 -15.82
CA LYS A 120 4.05 -15.83 -17.05
C LYS A 120 3.99 -14.30 -16.97
N LEU A 121 4.14 -13.75 -15.77
CA LEU A 121 4.16 -12.31 -15.57
C LEU A 121 5.48 -11.71 -16.07
N SER A 122 5.42 -10.45 -16.52
CA SER A 122 6.62 -9.68 -16.80
C SER A 122 7.44 -9.49 -15.52
N ARG A 123 8.75 -9.25 -15.65
CA ARG A 123 9.59 -8.90 -14.50
C ARG A 123 9.02 -7.70 -13.73
N ARG A 124 8.60 -6.66 -14.45
CA ARG A 124 7.98 -5.47 -13.86
C ARG A 124 6.74 -5.81 -13.03
N ASN A 125 5.84 -6.62 -13.57
CA ASN A 125 4.62 -7.01 -12.87
C ASN A 125 4.91 -7.86 -11.63
N SER A 126 5.93 -8.73 -11.67
CA SER A 126 6.36 -9.49 -10.48
C SER A 126 6.87 -8.58 -9.36
N ILE A 127 7.59 -7.52 -9.71
CA ILE A 127 8.10 -6.52 -8.76
C ILE A 127 6.95 -5.68 -8.18
N ASP A 128 6.01 -5.23 -9.04
CA ASP A 128 4.84 -4.47 -8.59
C ASP A 128 4.00 -5.30 -7.59
N LEU A 129 3.80 -6.61 -7.85
CA LEU A 129 3.11 -7.51 -6.92
C LEU A 129 3.89 -7.75 -5.64
N PHE A 130 5.21 -7.87 -5.69
CA PHE A 130 6.03 -7.93 -4.47
C PHE A 130 5.93 -6.62 -3.66
N CYS A 131 5.99 -5.46 -4.31
CA CYS A 131 5.78 -4.17 -3.63
C CYS A 131 4.39 -4.09 -2.96
N LEU A 132 3.37 -4.66 -3.61
CA LEU A 132 2.03 -4.78 -3.03
C LEU A 132 2.04 -5.64 -1.75
N THR A 133 2.78 -6.75 -1.71
CA THR A 133 2.85 -7.59 -0.49
C THR A 133 3.49 -6.82 0.67
N VAL A 134 4.59 -6.11 0.43
CA VAL A 134 5.27 -5.30 1.46
C VAL A 134 4.35 -4.20 2.01
N LEU A 135 3.57 -3.54 1.15
CA LEU A 135 2.57 -2.53 1.57
C LEU A 135 1.41 -3.12 2.39
N ASN A 136 1.23 -4.44 2.35
CA ASN A 136 0.20 -5.16 3.10
C ASN A 136 0.73 -5.78 4.40
N TRP A 137 2.03 -5.67 4.72
CA TRP A 137 2.56 -6.18 5.98
C TRP A 137 2.12 -5.33 7.16
N ASN A 138 1.78 -5.99 8.26
CA ASN A 138 1.21 -5.36 9.46
C ASN A 138 2.27 -4.91 10.48
N GLU A 139 3.53 -4.75 10.08
CA GLU A 139 4.61 -4.43 11.01
C GLU A 139 4.44 -3.07 11.71
N PHE A 140 3.63 -2.16 11.16
CA PHE A 140 3.29 -0.90 11.82
C PHE A 140 2.16 -1.00 12.85
N ALA A 141 1.46 -2.14 12.93
CA ALA A 141 0.32 -2.32 13.83
C ALA A 141 0.74 -2.55 15.28
N PHE A 142 1.99 -2.98 15.51
CA PHE A 142 2.54 -3.29 16.81
C PHE A 142 3.85 -2.52 17.00
N LEU A 143 3.90 -1.68 18.03
CA LEU A 143 5.15 -1.13 18.53
C LEU A 143 5.67 -2.14 19.55
N ASP A 144 6.86 -2.69 19.32
CA ASP A 144 7.59 -3.49 20.31
C ASP A 144 7.97 -2.66 21.55
#